data_AF-A0A381PXX2-F1
#
_entry.id   AF-A0A381PXX2-F1
#
_cell.length_a   1.000
_cell.length_b   1.000
_cell.length_c   1.000
_cell.angle_alpha   90.00
_cell.angle_beta   90.00
_cell.angle_gamma   90.00
#
_symmetry.space_group_name_H-M   'P 1'
#
loop_
_entity.id
_entity.type
_entity.pdbx_description
1 polymer ?
#
loop_
_entity_poly.entity_id
_entity_poly.type
_entity_poly.pdbx_seq_one_letter_code
_entity_poly.pdbx_strand_id
1 'polypeptide(L)' 'MPTKRTIYTVLRSPFINKKSREQFQTKIHKRIVDIVNSTPKTVESLMKLDLPAGVDIEIRG' A
#
# COMPACT_ATOMS: atom_id res chain seq x y z
N MET A 1 -5.24 -8.61 -5.01
CA MET A 1 -4.72 -9.47 -3.92
C MET A 1 -5.42 -9.12 -2.60
N PRO A 2 -5.38 -10.01 -1.59
CA PRO A 2 -5.93 -9.70 -0.27
C PRO A 2 -5.28 -8.43 0.29
N THR A 3 -6.11 -7.49 0.75
CA THR A 3 -5.63 -6.26 1.39
C THR A 3 -5.04 -6.62 2.75
N LYS A 4 -3.77 -6.29 2.98
CA LYS A 4 -3.17 -6.47 4.32
C LYS A 4 -3.71 -5.36 5.23
N ARG A 5 -4.29 -5.74 6.36
CA ARG A 5 -4.83 -4.83 7.37
C ARG A 5 -4.02 -4.96 8.65
N THR A 6 -3.44 -3.85 9.09
CA THR A 6 -2.76 -3.74 10.40
C THR A 6 -3.59 -2.82 11.27
N ILE A 7 -3.95 -3.27 12.49
CA ILE A 7 -4.73 -2.51 13.46
C ILE A 7 -3.82 -2.21 14.64
N TYR A 8 -3.78 -0.96 15.08
CA TYR A 8 -3.06 -0.53 16.27
C TYR A 8 -3.99 0.24 17.19
N THR A 9 -3.93 -0.08 18.47
CA THR A 9 -4.75 0.53 19.51
C THR A 9 -3.85 1.22 20.50
N VAL A 10 -4.05 2.52 20.71
CA VAL A 10 -3.27 3.33 21.65
C VAL A 10 -4.15 3.83 22.79
N LEU A 11 -3.55 4.06 23.95
CA LEU A 11 -4.23 4.76 25.04
C LEU A 11 -4.32 6.25 24.67
N ARG A 12 -5.52 6.82 24.76
CA ARG A 12 -5.70 8.26 24.53
C ARG A 12 -5.23 9.09 25.73
N SER A 13 -5.38 8.54 26.94
CA SER A 13 -5.05 9.25 28.17
C SER A 13 -3.65 8.91 28.65
N PRO A 14 -2.87 9.90 29.10
CA PRO A 14 -1.54 9.65 29.66
C PRO A 14 -1.58 8.99 31.05
N PHE A 15 -2.72 8.99 31.77
CA PHE A 15 -2.81 8.46 33.13
C PHE A 15 -4.17 7.84 33.47
N ILE A 16 -4.15 6.71 34.20
CA ILE A 16 -5.28 5.92 34.78
C ILE A 16 -6.34 5.37 33.80
N ASN A 17 -6.72 6.10 32.76
CA ASN A 17 -7.92 5.80 31.96
C ASN A 17 -7.70 4.73 30.87
N LYS A 18 -7.52 3.46 31.27
CA LYS A 18 -7.26 2.30 30.38
C LYS A 18 -8.39 1.96 29.40
N LYS A 19 -9.63 2.39 29.69
CA LYS A 19 -10.80 2.20 28.80
C LYS A 19 -10.85 3.24 27.68
N SER A 20 -10.14 4.37 27.83
CA SER A 20 -10.03 5.40 26.80
C SER A 20 -8.97 4.98 25.79
N ARG A 21 -9.43 4.33 24.70
CA ARG A 21 -8.57 3.80 23.64
C ARG A 21 -8.92 4.40 22.31
N GLU A 22 -7.90 4.58 21.48
CA GLU A 22 -8.05 4.99 20.09
C GLU A 22 -7.58 3.87 19.17
N GLN A 23 -8.38 3.58 18.16
CA GLN A 23 -8.10 2.52 17.21
C GLN A 23 -7.79 3.12 15.85
N PHE A 24 -6.66 2.75 15.31
CA PHE A 24 -6.22 3.14 13.99
C PHE A 24 -5.96 1.90 13.14
N GLN A 25 -5.96 2.08 11.83
CA GLN A 25 -5.61 1.01 10.91
C GLN A 25 -4.81 1.53 9.71
N THR A 26 -3.91 0.68 9.24
CA THR A 26 -3.28 0.82 7.92
C THR A 26 -3.80 -0.29 7.02
N LYS A 27 -4.22 0.06 5.81
CA LYS A 27 -4.64 -0.88 4.77
C LYS A 27 -3.69 -0.79 3.58
N ILE A 28 -3.02 -1.88 3.25
CA ILE A 28 -2.11 -1.97 2.10
C ILE A 28 -2.82 -2.75 0.99
N HIS A 29 -3.10 -2.07 -0.12
CA HIS A 29 -3.82 -2.63 -1.27
C HIS A 29 -2.81 -3.06 -2.34
N LYS A 30 -2.76 -4.36 -2.63
CA LYS A 30 -1.87 -4.91 -3.67
C LYS A 30 -2.64 -5.19 -4.95
N ARG A 31 -2.14 -4.64 -6.07
CA ARG A 31 -2.62 -4.87 -7.43
C ARG A 31 -1.52 -5.60 -8.20
N ILE A 32 -1.93 -6.51 -9.08
CA ILE A 32 -1.03 -7.22 -9.99
C ILE A 32 -1.57 -6.95 -11.39
N VAL A 33 -0.68 -6.56 -12.29
CA VAL A 33 -0.94 -6.40 -13.71
C VAL A 33 0.03 -7.35 -14.42
N ASP A 34 -0.51 -8.24 -15.23
CA ASP A 34 0.27 -9.20 -16.00
C ASP A 34 0.24 -8.82 -17.48
N ILE A 35 1.41 -8.81 -18.13
CA ILE A 35 1.58 -8.38 -19.52
C ILE A 35 2.18 -9.55 -20.29
N VAL A 36 1.31 -10.31 -20.96
CA VAL A 36 1.68 -11.56 -21.65
C VAL A 36 2.64 -11.34 -22.82
N ASN A 37 2.51 -10.23 -23.56
CA ASN A 37 3.37 -9.88 -24.70
C ASN A 37 3.98 -8.49 -24.51
N SER A 38 5.04 -8.39 -23.71
CA SER A 38 5.77 -7.14 -23.53
C SER A 38 6.72 -6.89 -24.70
N THR A 39 6.49 -5.82 -25.47
CA THR A 39 7.50 -5.32 -26.42
C THR A 39 8.50 -4.42 -25.67
N PRO A 40 9.75 -4.25 -26.16
CA PRO A 40 10.72 -3.34 -25.53
C PRO A 40 10.18 -1.91 -25.36
N LYS A 41 9.39 -1.45 -26.33
CA LYS A 41 8.72 -0.13 -26.28
C LYS A 41 7.68 -0.03 -25.17
N THR A 42 6.99 -1.13 -24.86
CA THR A 42 6.01 -1.18 -23.77
C THR A 42 6.69 -1.05 -22.41
N VAL A 43 7.85 -1.69 -22.22
CA VAL A 43 8.63 -1.59 -20.96
C VAL A 43 9.10 -0.15 -20.74
N GLU A 44 9.65 0.49 -21.78
CA GLU A 44 10.10 1.88 -21.70
C GLU A 44 8.95 2.86 -21.39
N SER A 45 7.76 2.59 -21.95
CA SER A 45 6.56 3.41 -21.69
C SER A 45 6.06 3.27 -20.25
N LEU A 46 6.17 2.08 -19.65
CA LEU A 46 5.77 1.86 -18.25
C LEU A 46 6.73 2.54 -17.27
N MET A 47 8.03 2.58 -17.58
CA MET A 47 9.01 3.30 -16.76
C MET A 47 8.83 4.82 -16.81
N LYS A 48 8.30 5.35 -17.91
CA LYS A 48 8.03 6.79 -18.10
C LYS A 48 6.67 7.24 -17.55
N LEU A 49 5.88 6.33 -16.99
CA LEU A 49 4.54 6.66 -16.52
C LEU A 49 4.62 7.52 -15.25
N ASP A 50 3.98 8.68 -15.26
CA ASP A 50 3.88 9.52 -14.07
C ASP A 50 2.89 8.90 -13.08
N LEU A 51 3.43 8.43 -11.96
CA LEU A 51 2.67 7.80 -10.91
C LEU A 51 2.41 8.79 -9.77
N PRO A 52 1.23 8.75 -9.16
CA PRO A 52 0.94 9.60 -8.01
C PRO A 52 1.87 9.24 -6.84
N ALA A 53 2.33 10.27 -6.14
CA ALA A 53 3.15 10.09 -4.94
C ALA A 53 2.42 9.20 -3.92
N GLY A 54 3.08 8.15 -3.43
CA GLY A 54 2.54 7.20 -2.47
C GLY A 54 2.07 5.85 -3.05
N VAL A 55 2.26 5.63 -4.35
CA VAL A 55 2.15 4.30 -4.97
C VAL A 55 3.53 3.72 -5.16
N ASP A 56 3.73 2.51 -4.63
CA ASP A 56 4.95 1.72 -4.84
C ASP A 56 4.74 0.73 -5.97
N ILE A 57 5.73 0.60 -6.86
CA ILE A 57 5.69 -0.32 -8.01
C ILE A 57 6.93 -1.19 -8.01
N GLU A 58 6.68 -2.49 -8.15
CA GLU A 58 7.72 -3.50 -8.37
C GLU A 58 7.48 -4.13 -9.75
N ILE A 59 8.42 -3.94 -10.68
CA ILE A 59 8.40 -4.60 -11.99
C ILE A 59 9.27 -5.87 -11.89
N ARG A 60 8.67 -7.03 -12.15
CA ARG A 60 9.38 -8.31 -12.28
C ARG A 60 9.29 -8.75 -13.73
N GLY A 61 10.45 -8.92 -14.37
CA GLY A 61 10.58 -9.45 -15.73
C GLY A 61 10.73 -10.96 -15.75
#